data_AF-A0A8H3M3Q1-F1
#
_entry.id   AF-A0A8H3M3Q1-F1
#
_cell.length_a   1.000
_cell.length_b   1.000
_cell.length_c   1.000
_cell.angle_alpha   90.00
_cell.angle_beta   90.00
_cell.angle_gamma   90.00
#
_symmetry.space_group_name_H-M   'P 1'
#
loop_
_entity.id
_entity.type
_entity.pdbx_description
1 polymer ?
#
loop_
_entity_poly.entity_id
_entity_poly.type
_entity_poly.pdbx_seq_one_letter_code
_entity_poly.pdbx_strand_id
1 'polypeptide(L)'
;MQDYFKVSNFKLIEEETLVRSYSSTKEIPKFEHLLLRMSVANDFLFQWINHPATLEFFEFLSPFLVLPKRKALSNHILNREIKDLNSLRDEKLIND
;
A
#
# COMPACT_ATOMS: atom_id res chain seq x y z
N MET A 1 -28.84 -22.50 3.90
CA MET A 1 -28.44 -21.73 2.70
C MET A 1 -28.33 -20.29 3.17
N GLN A 2 -27.12 -19.82 3.49
CA GLN A 2 -26.90 -18.44 3.94
C GLN A 2 -26.58 -17.58 2.71
N ASP A 3 -27.33 -16.50 2.57
CA ASP A 3 -27.22 -15.55 1.48
C ASP A 3 -25.92 -14.74 1.60
N TYR A 4 -25.07 -14.83 0.58
CA TYR A 4 -23.82 -14.08 0.50
C TYR A 4 -24.09 -12.64 0.03
N PHE A 5 -24.13 -11.69 0.96
CA PHE A 5 -24.06 -10.28 0.62
C PHE A 5 -22.64 -9.90 0.24
N LYS A 6 -22.41 -9.59 -1.05
CA LYS A 6 -21.18 -8.94 -1.51
C LYS A 6 -21.18 -7.48 -1.06
N VAL A 7 -20.48 -7.19 0.03
CA VAL A 7 -20.02 -5.83 0.34
C VAL A 7 -18.61 -5.69 -0.23
N SER A 8 -18.42 -4.69 -1.08
CA SER A 8 -17.48 -4.66 -2.20
C SER A 8 -15.98 -4.81 -1.89
N ASN A 9 -15.52 -4.92 -0.63
CA ASN A 9 -14.10 -5.09 -0.29
C ASN A 9 -13.83 -5.96 0.96
N PHE A 10 -14.83 -6.65 1.51
CA PHE A 10 -14.65 -7.47 2.72
C PHE A 10 -15.12 -8.90 2.46
N LYS A 11 -14.29 -9.89 2.82
CA LYS A 11 -14.69 -11.30 2.87
C LYS A 11 -14.85 -11.66 4.34
N LEU A 12 -16.08 -12.01 4.74
CA LEU A 12 -16.34 -12.59 6.04
C LEU A 12 -15.74 -14.00 6.04
N ILE A 13 -14.77 -14.23 6.93
CA ILE A 13 -14.29 -15.57 7.30
C ILE A 13 -14.71 -15.72 8.77
N GLU A 14 -15.21 -16.90 9.12
CA GLU A 14 -15.89 -17.25 10.38
C GLU A 14 -15.36 -16.49 11.61
N GLU A 15 -16.31 -15.88 12.34
CA GLU A 15 -16.20 -15.12 13.60
C GLU A 15 -15.12 -14.01 13.67
N GLU A 16 -15.62 -12.77 13.60
CA GLU A 16 -15.03 -11.51 14.11
C GLU A 16 -13.80 -10.88 13.46
N THR A 17 -13.17 -11.48 12.45
CA THR A 17 -12.05 -10.81 11.76
C THR A 17 -12.47 -10.19 10.41
N LEU A 18 -12.72 -8.88 10.43
CA LEU A 18 -12.81 -8.08 9.20
C LEU A 18 -11.43 -8.01 8.53
N VAL A 19 -11.11 -8.98 7.67
CA VAL A 19 -9.87 -8.93 6.89
C VAL A 19 -10.06 -8.00 5.71
N ARG A 20 -9.41 -6.84 5.76
CA ARG A 20 -9.41 -5.86 4.65
C ARG A 20 -8.54 -6.39 3.52
N SER A 21 -9.16 -6.85 2.45
CA SER A 21 -8.46 -7.14 1.19
C SER A 21 -8.25 -5.84 0.43
N TYR A 22 -6.99 -5.46 0.15
CA TYR A 22 -6.64 -4.34 -0.71
C TYR A 22 -6.82 -4.71 -2.19
N SER A 23 -8.02 -5.16 -2.55
CA SER A 23 -8.30 -5.74 -3.87
C SER A 23 -8.75 -4.72 -4.91
N SER A 24 -8.94 -3.46 -4.52
CA SER A 24 -9.38 -2.42 -5.45
C SER A 24 -8.20 -1.68 -6.09
N THR A 25 -8.30 -1.40 -7.40
CA THR A 25 -7.30 -0.65 -8.17
C THR A 25 -7.04 0.76 -7.62
N LYS A 26 -7.95 1.29 -6.80
CA LYS A 26 -7.83 2.61 -6.14
C LYS A 26 -7.07 2.56 -4.81
N GLU A 27 -7.06 1.42 -4.11
CA GLU A 27 -6.41 1.31 -2.80
C GLU A 27 -4.92 0.99 -2.90
N ILE A 28 -4.51 0.28 -3.95
CA ILE A 28 -3.10 -0.08 -4.18
C ILE A 28 -2.20 1.17 -4.25
N PRO A 29 -2.52 2.22 -5.04
CA PRO A 29 -1.68 3.42 -5.07
C PRO A 29 -1.55 4.11 -3.70
N LYS A 30 -2.65 4.15 -2.92
CA LYS A 30 -2.63 4.73 -1.57
C LYS A 30 -1.77 3.92 -0.60
N PHE A 31 -1.84 2.59 -0.68
CA PHE A 31 -1.00 1.71 0.12
C PHE A 31 0.49 1.89 -0.22
N GLU A 32 0.84 1.88 -1.51
CA GLU A 32 2.21 2.08 -1.99
C GLU A 32 2.79 3.44 -1.54
N HIS A 33 1.98 4.51 -1.63
CA HIS A 33 2.34 5.84 -1.14
C HIS A 33 2.69 5.82 0.35
N LEU A 34 1.82 5.23 1.17
CA LEU A 34 2.02 5.14 2.63
C LEU A 34 3.27 4.32 2.97
N LEU A 35 3.50 3.21 2.26
CA LEU A 35 4.67 2.37 2.45
C LEU A 35 5.98 3.10 2.11
N LEU A 36 6.00 3.85 0.99
CA LEU A 36 7.16 4.65 0.61
C LEU A 36 7.42 5.75 1.64
N ARG A 37 6.38 6.48 2.05
CA ARG A 37 6.51 7.53 3.08
C ARG A 37 7.05 6.99 4.39
N MET A 38 6.54 5.84 4.84
CA MET A 38 7.05 5.19 6.04
C MET A 38 8.52 4.80 5.88
N SER A 39 8.89 4.23 4.73
CA SER A 39 10.28 3.86 4.44
C SER A 39 11.23 5.06 4.55
N VAL A 40 10.86 6.19 3.93
CA VAL A 40 11.69 7.40 3.92
C VAL A 40 11.72 8.05 5.31
N ALA A 41 10.58 8.18 6.00
CA ALA A 41 10.50 8.85 7.28
C ALA A 41 11.23 8.12 8.43
N ASN A 42 11.49 6.82 8.27
CA ASN A 42 12.22 5.99 9.23
C ASN A 42 13.63 5.61 8.75
N ASP A 43 14.13 6.26 7.68
CA ASP A 43 15.44 5.98 7.08
C ASP A 43 15.67 4.50 6.73
N PHE A 44 14.59 3.78 6.39
CA PHE A 44 14.68 2.37 6.04
C PHE A 44 15.21 2.20 4.61
N LEU A 45 16.31 1.48 4.49
CA LEU A 45 16.78 0.97 3.20
C LEU A 45 15.70 0.10 2.56
N PHE A 46 15.37 0.32 1.28
CA PHE A 46 14.30 -0.40 0.57
C PHE A 46 14.38 -1.94 0.61
N GLN A 47 15.49 -2.54 1.04
CA GLN A 47 15.58 -3.97 1.30
C GLN A 47 14.70 -4.45 2.47
N TRP A 48 14.27 -3.56 3.37
CA TRP A 48 13.50 -3.88 4.57
C TRP A 48 12.19 -4.63 4.25
N ILE A 49 11.57 -4.32 3.11
CA ILE A 49 10.34 -4.96 2.62
C ILE A 49 10.49 -6.45 2.27
N ASN A 50 11.72 -6.94 2.09
CA ASN A 50 12.02 -8.35 1.83
C ASN A 50 12.54 -9.08 3.08
N HIS A 51 12.71 -8.38 4.20
CA HIS A 51 13.25 -9.00 5.41
C HIS A 51 12.22 -9.98 6.00
N PRO A 52 12.61 -11.20 6.43
CA PRO A 52 11.66 -12.19 6.94
C PRO A 52 10.76 -11.67 8.07
N ALA A 53 11.32 -10.95 9.04
CA ALA A 53 10.54 -10.35 10.13
C ALA A 53 9.50 -9.33 9.64
N THR A 54 9.78 -8.61 8.55
CA THR A 54 8.81 -7.71 7.92
C THR A 54 7.67 -8.51 7.30
N LEU A 55 8.01 -9.56 6.56
CA LEU A 55 7.01 -10.42 5.91
C LEU A 55 6.08 -11.05 6.94
N GLU A 56 6.64 -11.62 8.00
CA GLU A 56 5.90 -12.22 9.12
C GLU A 56 4.99 -11.20 9.80
N PHE A 57 5.48 -9.98 10.06
CA PHE A 57 4.68 -8.91 10.66
C PHE A 57 3.49 -8.51 9.78
N PHE A 58 3.70 -8.33 8.47
CA PHE A 58 2.61 -7.94 7.57
C PHE A 58 1.63 -9.09 7.28
N GLU A 59 2.10 -10.33 7.27
CA GLU A 59 1.24 -11.52 7.21
C GLU A 59 0.34 -11.61 8.44
N PHE A 60 0.88 -11.35 9.64
CA PHE A 60 0.11 -11.26 10.88
C PHE A 60 -0.96 -10.16 10.82
N LEU A 61 -0.60 -8.96 10.31
CA LEU A 61 -1.57 -7.85 10.19
C LEU A 61 -2.67 -8.13 9.17
N SER A 62 -2.34 -8.75 8.05
CA SER A 62 -3.30 -9.08 7.00
C SER A 62 -2.70 -10.14 6.07
N PRO A 63 -3.14 -11.40 6.14
CA PRO A 63 -2.54 -12.50 5.36
C PRO A 63 -2.74 -12.36 3.84
N PHE A 64 -3.69 -11.54 3.40
CA PHE A 64 -3.92 -11.25 1.98
C PHE A 64 -3.16 -10.01 1.48
N LEU A 65 -2.37 -9.36 2.33
CA LEU A 65 -1.59 -8.19 1.94
C LEU A 65 -0.30 -8.64 1.22
N VAL A 66 -0.14 -8.21 -0.02
CA VAL A 66 1.08 -8.45 -0.79
C VAL A 66 1.92 -7.19 -0.79
N LEU A 67 3.10 -7.25 -0.19
CA LEU A 67 4.06 -6.14 -0.25
C LEU A 67 4.62 -5.99 -1.68
N PRO A 68 4.83 -4.76 -2.16
CA PRO A 68 5.51 -4.53 -3.43
C PRO A 68 6.94 -5.04 -3.33
N LYS A 69 7.50 -5.54 -4.43
CA LYS A 69 8.92 -5.93 -4.49
C LYS A 69 9.82 -4.70 -4.36
N ARG A 70 11.06 -4.91 -3.90
CA ARG A 70 12.05 -3.83 -3.69
C ARG A 70 12.20 -2.93 -4.92
N LYS A 71 12.27 -3.56 -6.10
CA LYS A 71 12.40 -2.85 -7.38
C LYS A 71 11.17 -2.00 -7.73
N ALA A 72 9.98 -2.42 -7.32
CA ALA A 72 8.76 -1.64 -7.53
C ALA A 72 8.78 -0.39 -6.64
N LEU A 73 9.18 -0.55 -5.38
CA LEU A 73 9.33 0.55 -4.42
C LEU A 73 10.39 1.57 -4.88
N SER A 74 11.57 1.10 -5.28
CA SER A 74 12.68 1.98 -5.67
C SER A 74 12.50 2.68 -7.02
N ASN A 75 11.64 2.15 -7.89
CA ASN A 75 11.51 2.64 -9.27
C ASN A 75 10.13 3.25 -9.50
N HIS A 76 9.16 2.43 -9.89
CA HIS A 76 7.86 2.91 -10.36
C HIS A 76 7.11 3.72 -9.29
N ILE A 77 7.09 3.23 -8.04
CA ILE A 77 6.36 3.89 -6.96
C ILE A 77 7.05 5.23 -6.64
N LEU A 78 8.36 5.22 -6.40
CA LEU A 78 9.12 6.45 -6.14
C LEU A 78 8.99 7.48 -7.29
N ASN A 79 9.12 7.05 -8.54
CA ASN A 79 9.03 7.93 -9.70
C ASN A 79 7.64 8.54 -9.86
N ARG A 80 6.58 7.77 -9.58
CA ARG A 80 5.20 8.27 -9.59
C ARG A 80 5.03 9.39 -8.56
N GLU A 81 5.48 9.16 -7.33
CA GLU A 81 5.38 10.13 -6.23
C GLU A 81 6.17 11.42 -6.52
N ILE A 82 7.35 11.31 -7.12
CA ILE A 82 8.14 12.47 -7.55
C ILE A 82 7.40 13.25 -8.63
N LYS A 83 6.79 12.56 -9.61
CA LYS A 83 6.02 13.20 -10.68
C LYS A 83 4.80 13.93 -10.13
N ASP A 84 4.06 13.30 -9.22
CA ASP A 84 2.88 13.88 -8.59
C ASP A 84 3.26 15.12 -7.77
N LEU A 85 4.38 15.06 -7.02
CA LEU A 85 4.92 16.20 -6.29
C LEU A 85 5.30 17.37 -7.20
N ASN A 86 5.95 17.08 -8.34
CA ASN A 86 6.32 18.11 -9.31
C ASN A 86 5.09 18.76 -9.95
N SER A 87 4.07 17.97 -10.32
CA SER A 87 2.80 18.50 -10.85
C SER A 87 2.14 19.47 -9.85
N LEU A 88 2.06 19.07 -8.58
CA LEU A 88 1.50 19.91 -7.51
C LEU A 88 2.30 21.20 -7.30
N ARG A 89 3.63 21.12 -7.42
CA ARG A 89 4.50 22.30 -7.36
C ARG A 89 4.23 23.24 -8.53
N ASP A 90 4.17 22.73 -9.74
CA ASP A 90 3.97 23.52 -10.95
C ASP A 90 2.58 24.18 -10.97
N GLU A 91 1.53 23.46 -10.56
CA GLU A 91 0.19 24.01 -10.37
C GLU A 91 0.18 25.15 -9.34
N LYS A 92 0.91 25.01 -8.24
CA LYS A 92 1.01 26.06 -7.23
C LYS A 92 1.73 27.31 -7.77
N LEU A 93 2.80 27.11 -8.56
CA LEU A 93 3.56 28.20 -9.18
C LEU A 93 2.80 28.96 -10.27
N ILE A 94 1.82 28.32 -10.92
CA ILE A 94 0.96 28.95 -11.94
C ILE A 94 -0.14 29.82 -11.30
N ASN A 95 -0.55 29.50 -10.07
CA ASN A 95 -1.66 30.14 -9.37
C ASN A 95 -1.25 31.22 -8.35
N ASP A 96 0.06 31.45 -8.17
CA ASP A 96 0.65 32.53 -7.35
C ASP A 96 1.02 33.74 -8.24
#